data_AF-A0A0C1KSX0-F1
#
_entry.id   AF-A0A0C1KSX0-F1
#
_cell.length_a   1.000
_cell.length_b   1.000
_cell.length_c   1.000
_cell.angle_alpha   90.00
_cell.angle_beta   90.00
_cell.angle_gamma   90.00
#
_symmetry.space_group_name_H-M   'P 1'
#
loop_
_entity.id
_entity.type
_entity.pdbx_description
1 polymer ?
#
loop_
_entity_poly.entity_id
_entity_poly.type
_entity_poly.pdbx_seq_one_letter_code
_entity_poly.pdbx_strand_id
1 'polypeptide(L)'
;MSITNTTFDGSSLADPASDWHLFLPYLALMKLVTDLFDTDMPHRPAFSLYKELLNLERDYRNNQPVIHQVKQLMVQYPGIPDPACLLAKVYADQGKEALFLNLLTDLRKRFPDSPLVLNTLATGCLQSNSFDELELMANLNLPFEAQFPNRKQVDLQEWFRYELASLHWMLANQDHDGAYQRILSILPKLEEVPHDPLLYAEIGELLEDLVEQDEATSVTRDLQEMLQKKSMAALYHPRPPFRHPETAILLRPMVKADIPLLLQLMELPKTSLLADLRQAIRDSYFNHAYYKETIAPDYFPDLVLVGFTVMVAVETDTPPVSDTPPDSLHDWLDFLHKPADFIDFWLGDYLNEFCFLFAWKLGRNHLSLVETALREPFRHEWAPVSLATALILTALKEPQKKPEVLDILERTLIYWLNQPRQENPEHLLATLLEYGIINAYSRFLPLLEQARAEDRLDPKLYGSTMEAFIVESEYWVEEDIQELGKSAMSLQDQLEYFFSELPDNPLSS
;
A
#
# COMPACT_ATOMS: atom_id res chain seq x y z
N MET A 1 47.06 -37.01 30.92
CA MET A 1 46.02 -35.97 30.88
C MET A 1 45.21 -36.21 29.62
N SER A 2 44.04 -36.83 29.78
CA SER A 2 43.18 -37.32 28.72
C SER A 2 41.89 -36.49 28.75
N ILE A 3 41.51 -35.93 27.61
CA ILE A 3 40.32 -35.10 27.43
C ILE A 3 39.17 -36.03 27.04
N THR A 4 38.08 -35.97 27.80
CA THR A 4 36.85 -36.71 27.58
C THR A 4 36.00 -36.09 26.47
N ASN A 5 35.47 -36.96 25.62
CA ASN A 5 34.52 -36.70 24.55
C ASN A 5 33.22 -36.04 25.05
N THR A 6 32.84 -34.94 24.40
CA THR A 6 31.44 -34.48 24.33
C THR A 6 30.90 -34.82 22.95
N THR A 7 29.95 -35.74 22.93
CA THR A 7 29.08 -36.10 21.80
C THR A 7 28.19 -34.92 21.43
N PHE A 8 28.30 -34.46 20.19
CA PHE A 8 27.40 -33.47 19.60
C PHE A 8 26.21 -34.22 19.01
N ASP A 9 25.00 -33.94 19.53
CA ASP A 9 23.75 -34.52 19.07
C ASP A 9 23.31 -33.81 17.78
N GLY A 10 23.11 -34.59 16.72
CA GLY A 10 22.80 -34.13 15.37
C GLY A 10 21.30 -34.03 15.14
N SER A 11 20.62 -33.12 15.84
CA SER A 11 19.19 -32.89 15.67
C SER A 11 18.83 -31.40 15.72
N SER A 12 19.21 -30.68 14.67
CA SER A 12 18.54 -29.46 14.16
C SER A 12 19.50 -28.75 13.20
N LEU A 13 19.61 -29.27 11.97
CA LEU A 13 20.02 -28.44 10.84
C LEU A 13 18.72 -27.94 10.23
N ALA A 14 18.31 -26.75 10.68
CA ALA A 14 17.32 -25.97 9.98
C ALA A 14 17.74 -25.82 8.51
N ASP A 15 16.78 -26.00 7.62
CA ASP A 15 16.95 -25.97 6.18
C ASP A 15 17.59 -24.64 5.74
N PRO A 16 18.81 -24.62 5.15
CA PRO A 16 19.43 -23.40 4.66
C PRO A 16 18.65 -22.76 3.49
N ALA A 17 17.59 -23.40 3.00
CA ALA A 17 16.70 -22.87 1.97
C ALA A 17 15.67 -21.85 2.50
N SER A 18 15.46 -21.73 3.82
CA SER A 18 14.42 -20.84 4.37
C SER A 18 14.87 -19.41 4.66
N ASP A 19 16.14 -19.05 4.42
CA ASP A 19 16.64 -17.68 4.70
C ASP A 19 16.99 -16.86 3.44
N TRP A 20 16.75 -17.41 2.25
CA TRP A 20 17.07 -16.72 0.98
C TRP A 20 16.28 -15.43 0.76
N HIS A 21 15.07 -15.33 1.33
CA HIS A 21 14.23 -14.14 1.24
C HIS A 21 14.74 -12.97 2.11
N LEU A 22 15.56 -13.23 3.13
CA LEU A 22 16.30 -12.20 3.88
C LEU A 22 17.64 -11.85 3.22
N PHE A 23 18.21 -12.77 2.44
CA PHE A 23 19.50 -12.61 1.76
C PHE A 23 19.40 -11.81 0.45
N LEU A 24 18.29 -11.90 -0.28
CA LEU A 24 18.07 -11.19 -1.55
C LEU A 24 18.07 -9.66 -1.42
N PRO A 25 17.37 -9.04 -0.44
CA PRO A 25 17.47 -7.60 -0.18
C PRO A 25 18.88 -7.17 0.24
N TYR A 26 19.58 -8.02 1.00
CA TYR A 26 20.96 -7.76 1.43
C TYR A 26 21.96 -7.86 0.26
N LEU A 27 21.80 -8.81 -0.66
CA LEU A 27 22.60 -8.93 -1.89
C LEU A 27 22.27 -7.82 -2.89
N ALA A 28 21.02 -7.37 -2.98
CA ALA A 28 20.63 -6.20 -3.78
C ALA A 28 21.22 -4.91 -3.21
N LEU A 29 21.20 -4.73 -1.88
CA LEU A 29 21.85 -3.62 -1.20
C LEU A 29 23.37 -3.68 -1.34
N MET A 30 23.99 -4.86 -1.21
CA MET A 30 25.42 -5.06 -1.41
C MET A 30 25.82 -4.84 -2.86
N LYS A 31 25.02 -5.24 -3.84
CA LYS A 31 25.25 -4.96 -5.26
C LYS A 31 25.10 -3.47 -5.55
N LEU A 32 24.05 -2.81 -5.06
CA LEU A 32 23.88 -1.35 -5.14
C LEU A 32 25.07 -0.62 -4.51
N VAL A 33 25.54 -1.08 -3.35
CA VAL A 33 26.75 -0.56 -2.69
C VAL A 33 28.02 -0.92 -3.45
N THR A 34 28.10 -2.03 -4.16
CA THR A 34 29.30 -2.39 -4.95
C THR A 34 29.34 -1.59 -6.25
N ASP A 35 28.20 -1.43 -6.92
CA ASP A 35 28.02 -0.67 -8.16
C ASP A 35 28.25 0.84 -7.92
N LEU A 36 27.75 1.41 -6.81
CA LEU A 36 28.14 2.77 -6.38
C LEU A 36 29.65 2.91 -6.18
N PHE A 37 30.33 1.80 -5.83
CA PHE A 37 31.72 1.77 -5.44
C PHE A 37 32.68 1.46 -6.60
N ASP A 38 32.16 1.14 -7.79
CA ASP A 38 32.91 0.91 -9.03
C ASP A 38 32.85 2.11 -10.01
N THR A 39 32.48 3.29 -9.50
CA THR A 39 32.42 4.55 -10.26
C THR A 39 33.71 5.37 -10.13
N ASP A 40 33.98 6.20 -11.14
CA ASP A 40 35.10 7.15 -11.14
C ASP A 40 34.73 8.56 -10.64
N MET A 41 33.81 8.63 -9.66
CA MET A 41 33.37 9.89 -9.06
C MET A 41 34.53 10.69 -8.42
N PRO A 42 34.72 11.98 -8.77
CA PRO A 42 35.84 12.79 -8.26
C PRO A 42 35.73 13.18 -6.79
N HIS A 43 34.55 13.04 -6.17
CA HIS A 43 34.27 13.47 -4.79
C HIS A 43 33.51 12.43 -3.97
N ARG A 44 34.01 11.20 -3.97
CA ARG A 44 33.30 10.06 -3.39
C ARG A 44 33.24 10.10 -1.86
N PRO A 45 32.05 10.02 -1.25
CA PRO A 45 31.93 9.93 0.20
C PRO A 45 32.47 8.58 0.71
N ALA A 46 33.07 8.59 1.90
CA ALA A 46 33.35 7.36 2.61
C ALA A 46 32.03 6.66 3.01
N PHE A 47 32.01 5.32 3.07
CA PHE A 47 30.81 4.57 3.42
C PHE A 47 30.16 5.02 4.75
N SER A 48 30.98 5.38 5.73
CA SER A 48 30.51 5.92 7.01
C SER A 48 29.73 7.22 6.85
N LEU A 49 30.23 8.14 6.00
CA LEU A 49 29.55 9.40 5.70
C LEU A 49 28.25 9.15 4.95
N TYR A 50 28.24 8.23 3.98
CA TYR A 50 27.04 7.88 3.24
C TYR A 50 25.92 7.37 4.16
N LYS A 51 26.25 6.46 5.08
CA LYS A 51 25.29 5.97 6.09
C LYS A 51 24.73 7.10 6.96
N GLU A 52 25.58 8.05 7.33
CA GLU A 52 25.17 9.20 8.14
C GLU A 52 24.24 10.15 7.37
N LEU A 53 24.55 10.41 6.09
CA LEU A 53 23.69 11.21 5.20
C LEU A 53 22.32 10.57 5.00
N LEU A 54 22.23 9.24 4.83
CA LEU A 54 20.96 8.53 4.74
C LEU A 54 20.11 8.67 6.01
N ASN A 55 20.74 8.58 7.19
CA ASN A 55 20.02 8.79 8.45
C ASN A 55 19.50 10.22 8.55
N LEU A 56 20.31 11.23 8.17
CA LEU A 56 19.88 12.62 8.18
C LEU A 56 18.76 12.89 7.17
N GLU A 57 18.79 12.28 5.98
CA GLU A 57 17.69 12.42 5.02
C GLU A 57 16.39 11.80 5.55
N ARG A 58 16.47 10.62 6.21
CA ARG A 58 15.32 10.00 6.87
C ARG A 58 14.76 10.88 7.99
N ASP A 59 15.63 11.39 8.85
CA ASP A 59 15.23 12.25 9.97
C ASP A 59 14.57 13.53 9.44
N TYR A 60 15.11 14.11 8.37
CA TYR A 60 14.50 15.25 7.68
C TYR A 60 13.10 14.95 7.12
N ARG A 61 12.90 13.82 6.43
CA ARG A 61 11.57 13.38 5.95
C ARG A 61 10.57 13.16 7.10
N ASN A 62 11.07 12.83 8.28
CA ASN A 62 10.30 12.72 9.53
C ASN A 62 10.16 14.07 10.28
N ASN A 63 10.36 15.19 9.58
CA ASN A 63 10.28 16.56 10.10
C ASN A 63 11.22 16.85 11.29
N GLN A 64 12.34 16.14 11.41
CA GLN A 64 13.34 16.42 12.44
C GLN A 64 14.32 17.52 11.99
N PRO A 65 14.82 18.36 12.92
CA PRO A 65 15.76 19.43 12.58
C PRO A 65 17.17 18.89 12.31
N VAL A 66 17.60 18.90 11.04
CA VAL A 66 18.90 18.33 10.62
C VAL A 66 20.01 19.35 10.30
N ILE A 67 19.68 20.63 10.15
CA ILE A 67 20.60 21.67 9.63
C ILE A 67 21.93 21.73 10.41
N HIS A 68 21.89 21.62 11.74
CA HIS A 68 23.10 21.70 12.56
C HIS A 68 24.05 20.53 12.30
N GLN A 69 23.51 19.31 12.23
CA GLN A 69 24.27 18.09 11.96
C GLN A 69 24.87 18.12 10.56
N VAL A 70 24.08 18.52 9.55
CA VAL A 70 24.57 18.65 8.17
C VAL A 70 25.72 19.67 8.07
N LYS A 71 25.63 20.82 8.77
CA LYS A 71 26.72 21.79 8.82
C LYS A 71 27.99 21.25 9.49
N GLN A 72 27.85 20.41 10.52
CA GLN A 72 29.01 19.74 11.13
C GLN A 72 29.70 18.81 10.12
N LEU A 73 28.92 18.05 9.34
CA LEU A 73 29.45 17.20 8.28
C LEU A 73 30.16 17.99 7.18
N MET A 74 29.64 19.17 6.80
CA MET A 74 30.33 20.04 5.84
C MET A 74 31.72 20.50 6.34
N VAL A 75 31.87 20.73 7.65
CA VAL A 75 33.16 21.09 8.25
C VAL A 75 34.09 19.89 8.32
N GLN A 76 33.54 18.71 8.65
CA GLN A 76 34.31 17.48 8.76
C GLN A 76 34.77 16.92 7.40
N TYR A 77 33.97 17.13 6.36
CA TYR A 77 34.19 16.60 5.01
C TYR A 77 34.14 17.72 3.94
N PRO A 78 35.03 18.72 3.98
CA PRO A 78 34.95 19.90 3.13
C PRO A 78 35.22 19.64 1.63
N GLY A 79 35.77 18.47 1.29
CA GLY A 79 36.03 18.03 -0.08
C GLY A 79 34.92 17.16 -0.69
N ILE A 80 33.81 16.95 0.03
CA ILE A 80 32.68 16.13 -0.42
C ILE A 80 31.45 17.02 -0.56
N PRO A 81 30.80 17.06 -1.74
CA PRO A 81 29.66 17.95 -1.98
C PRO A 81 28.37 17.47 -1.28
N ASP A 82 28.22 16.17 -1.00
CA ASP A 82 26.96 15.57 -0.55
C ASP A 82 26.32 16.24 0.68
N PRO A 83 27.04 16.54 1.78
CA PRO A 83 26.42 17.23 2.92
C PRO A 83 25.90 18.62 2.53
N ALA A 84 26.61 19.32 1.66
CA ALA A 84 26.22 20.66 1.24
C ALA A 84 25.03 20.61 0.26
N CYS A 85 24.96 19.61 -0.61
CA CYS A 85 23.79 19.36 -1.46
C CYS A 85 22.55 19.00 -0.62
N LEU A 86 22.70 18.18 0.43
CA LEU A 86 21.61 17.90 1.38
C LEU A 86 21.15 19.18 2.08
N LEU A 87 22.07 20.05 2.51
CA LEU A 87 21.72 21.33 3.11
C LEU A 87 20.98 22.24 2.13
N ALA A 88 21.40 22.26 0.85
CA ALA A 88 20.73 23.02 -0.19
C ALA A 88 19.28 22.55 -0.36
N LYS A 89 19.04 21.23 -0.47
CA LYS A 89 17.69 20.64 -0.52
C LYS A 89 16.81 21.08 0.65
N VAL A 90 17.34 21.00 1.88
CA VAL A 90 16.61 21.45 3.08
C VAL A 90 16.28 22.94 3.02
N TYR A 91 17.14 23.79 2.44
CA TYR A 91 16.82 25.21 2.25
C TYR A 91 15.76 25.44 1.17
N ALA A 92 15.81 24.71 0.05
CA ALA A 92 14.81 24.80 -1.01
C ALA A 92 13.41 24.45 -0.47
N ASP A 93 13.28 23.30 0.18
CA ASP A 93 12.01 22.81 0.75
C ASP A 93 11.46 23.75 1.84
N GLN A 94 12.31 24.50 2.54
CA GLN A 94 11.92 25.51 3.52
C GLN A 94 11.60 26.89 2.91
N GLY A 95 11.61 27.02 1.58
CA GLY A 95 11.41 28.30 0.87
C GLY A 95 12.53 29.32 1.13
N LYS A 96 13.72 28.88 1.55
CA LYS A 96 14.89 29.74 1.82
C LYS A 96 15.75 29.91 0.58
N GLU A 97 15.13 30.40 -0.49
CA GLU A 97 15.70 30.48 -1.85
C GLU A 97 17.07 31.16 -1.90
N ALA A 98 17.24 32.33 -1.26
CA ALA A 98 18.51 33.03 -1.23
C ALA A 98 19.65 32.23 -0.59
N LEU A 99 19.36 31.40 0.43
CA LEU A 99 20.37 30.53 1.05
C LEU A 99 20.68 29.32 0.18
N PHE A 100 19.67 28.76 -0.48
CA PHE A 100 19.81 27.68 -1.45
C PHE A 100 20.71 28.10 -2.62
N LEU A 101 20.39 29.21 -3.29
CA LEU A 101 21.13 29.72 -4.44
C LEU A 101 22.58 30.07 -4.08
N ASN A 102 22.79 30.86 -3.01
CA ASN A 102 24.14 31.22 -2.57
C ASN A 102 25.02 29.99 -2.28
N LEU A 103 24.44 28.98 -1.64
CA LEU A 103 25.16 27.74 -1.33
C LEU A 103 25.52 26.98 -2.61
N LEU A 104 24.59 26.81 -3.55
CA LEU A 104 24.87 26.07 -4.77
C LEU A 104 25.79 26.81 -5.73
N THR A 105 25.72 28.14 -5.80
CA THR A 105 26.71 28.93 -6.55
C THR A 105 28.12 28.73 -6.00
N ASP A 106 28.29 28.66 -4.67
CA ASP A 106 29.58 28.33 -4.04
C ASP A 106 30.00 26.88 -4.38
N LEU A 107 29.08 25.92 -4.25
CA LEU A 107 29.36 24.52 -4.57
C LEU A 107 29.73 24.32 -6.04
N ARG A 108 29.07 25.00 -6.97
CA ARG A 108 29.37 24.93 -8.40
C ARG A 108 30.80 25.40 -8.71
N LYS A 109 31.27 26.43 -8.00
CA LYS A 109 32.65 26.93 -8.12
C LYS A 109 33.66 25.95 -7.52
N ARG A 110 33.31 25.30 -6.40
CA ARG A 110 34.20 24.37 -5.68
C ARG A 110 34.27 22.98 -6.31
N PHE A 111 33.18 22.55 -6.93
CA PHE A 111 32.97 21.21 -7.49
C PHE A 111 32.40 21.29 -8.92
N PRO A 112 33.14 21.93 -9.87
CA PRO A 112 32.65 22.14 -11.24
C PRO A 112 32.41 20.84 -12.01
N ASP A 113 33.04 19.75 -11.60
CA ASP A 113 32.94 18.43 -12.25
C ASP A 113 32.01 17.46 -11.51
N SER A 114 31.20 17.95 -10.56
CA SER A 114 30.24 17.13 -9.81
C SER A 114 28.85 17.14 -10.45
N PRO A 115 28.37 15.99 -11.00
CA PRO A 115 27.00 15.88 -11.49
C PRO A 115 25.99 16.05 -10.36
N LEU A 116 26.28 15.58 -9.15
CA LEU A 116 25.42 15.75 -7.98
C LEU A 116 25.09 17.22 -7.69
N VAL A 117 26.09 18.10 -7.73
CA VAL A 117 25.89 19.55 -7.50
C VAL A 117 25.01 20.16 -8.58
N LEU A 118 25.24 19.78 -9.84
CA LEU A 118 24.47 20.29 -10.97
C LEU A 118 23.01 19.79 -10.93
N ASN A 119 22.80 18.52 -10.61
CA ASN A 119 21.46 17.94 -10.44
C ASN A 119 20.71 18.60 -9.28
N THR A 120 21.38 18.82 -8.15
CA THR A 120 20.78 19.50 -6.98
C THR A 120 20.36 20.93 -7.33
N LEU A 121 21.17 21.63 -8.12
CA LEU A 121 20.84 22.96 -8.64
C LEU A 121 19.63 22.94 -9.56
N ALA A 122 19.60 22.02 -10.52
CA ALA A 122 18.48 21.87 -11.44
C ALA A 122 17.17 21.60 -10.69
N THR A 123 17.15 20.58 -9.83
CA THR A 123 15.95 20.21 -9.06
C THR A 123 15.43 21.38 -8.22
N GLY A 124 16.31 22.07 -7.48
CA GLY A 124 15.84 23.15 -6.62
C GLY A 124 15.42 24.41 -7.39
N CYS A 125 16.07 24.75 -8.52
CA CYS A 125 15.61 25.84 -9.39
C CYS A 125 14.25 25.55 -10.02
N LEU A 126 13.99 24.29 -10.39
CA LEU A 126 12.67 23.86 -10.89
C LEU A 126 11.60 23.97 -9.82
N GLN A 127 11.88 23.49 -8.61
CA GLN A 127 10.95 23.55 -7.49
C GLN A 127 10.60 25.00 -7.09
N SER A 128 11.56 25.92 -7.20
CA SER A 128 11.35 27.33 -6.85
C SER A 128 10.87 28.22 -8.01
N ASN A 129 10.74 27.67 -9.23
CA ASN A 129 10.49 28.43 -10.47
C ASN A 129 11.51 29.56 -10.70
N SER A 130 12.74 29.42 -10.20
CA SER A 130 13.79 30.45 -10.27
C SER A 130 14.59 30.32 -11.57
N PHE A 131 13.89 30.43 -12.69
CA PHE A 131 14.46 30.27 -14.03
C PHE A 131 15.41 31.39 -14.43
N ASP A 132 15.40 32.54 -13.75
CA ASP A 132 16.38 33.61 -14.02
C ASP A 132 17.83 33.17 -13.73
N GLU A 133 18.02 32.11 -12.95
CA GLU A 133 19.32 31.49 -12.65
C GLU A 133 19.71 30.40 -13.67
N LEU A 134 18.98 30.26 -14.80
CA LEU A 134 19.25 29.30 -15.88
C LEU A 134 20.67 29.43 -16.47
N GLU A 135 21.32 30.59 -16.35
CA GLU A 135 22.72 30.79 -16.77
C GLU A 135 23.70 29.85 -16.03
N LEU A 136 23.44 29.55 -14.75
CA LEU A 136 24.26 28.60 -13.97
C LEU A 136 24.10 27.16 -14.48
N MET A 137 23.05 26.91 -15.25
CA MET A 137 22.67 25.63 -15.81
C MET A 137 22.86 25.56 -17.33
N ALA A 138 23.44 26.57 -17.96
CA ALA A 138 23.55 26.66 -19.42
C ALA A 138 24.23 25.43 -20.08
N ASN A 139 25.02 24.68 -19.33
CA ASN A 139 25.68 23.46 -19.82
C ASN A 139 24.83 22.18 -19.71
N LEU A 140 23.66 22.23 -19.07
CA LEU A 140 22.74 21.07 -19.02
C LEU A 140 22.25 20.67 -20.42
N ASN A 141 22.26 21.61 -21.38
CA ASN A 141 21.95 21.31 -22.78
C ASN A 141 22.92 20.33 -23.45
N LEU A 142 24.09 20.07 -22.85
CA LEU A 142 25.06 19.10 -23.35
C LEU A 142 24.70 17.67 -22.87
N PRO A 143 24.93 16.63 -23.70
CA PRO A 143 24.89 15.24 -23.25
C PRO A 143 25.86 15.01 -22.08
N PHE A 144 25.55 14.07 -21.17
CA PHE A 144 26.38 13.79 -19.99
C PHE A 144 27.86 13.60 -20.34
N GLU A 145 28.16 12.83 -21.39
CA GLU A 145 29.53 12.50 -21.78
C GLU A 145 30.30 13.70 -22.32
N ALA A 146 29.61 14.69 -22.90
CA ALA A 146 30.22 15.95 -23.32
C ALA A 146 30.46 16.88 -22.12
N GLN A 147 29.57 16.86 -21.14
CA GLN A 147 29.66 17.69 -19.94
C GLN A 147 30.73 17.16 -18.96
N PHE A 148 30.90 15.85 -18.88
CA PHE A 148 31.85 15.19 -17.98
C PHE A 148 32.78 14.23 -18.75
N PRO A 149 33.62 14.74 -19.68
CA PRO A 149 34.41 13.92 -20.60
C PRO A 149 35.47 13.04 -19.92
N ASN A 150 35.80 13.33 -18.67
CA ASN A 150 36.76 12.57 -17.88
C ASN A 150 36.12 11.37 -17.16
N ARG A 151 34.78 11.26 -17.15
CA ARG A 151 34.04 10.17 -16.51
C ARG A 151 33.85 9.02 -17.50
N LYS A 152 34.48 7.89 -17.21
CA LYS A 152 34.43 6.63 -17.96
C LYS A 152 33.53 5.58 -17.30
N GLN A 153 33.35 5.67 -15.97
CA GLN A 153 32.52 4.75 -15.19
C GLN A 153 31.47 5.55 -14.41
N VAL A 154 30.30 5.69 -15.04
CA VAL A 154 29.18 6.49 -14.54
C VAL A 154 28.16 5.56 -13.91
N ASP A 155 27.72 5.90 -12.70
CA ASP A 155 26.57 5.23 -12.10
C ASP A 155 25.32 5.55 -12.92
N LEU A 156 24.50 4.53 -13.17
CA LEU A 156 23.36 4.69 -14.05
C LEU A 156 22.34 5.68 -13.44
N GLN A 157 22.14 5.69 -12.12
CA GLN A 157 21.24 6.65 -11.47
C GLN A 157 21.79 8.09 -11.53
N GLU A 158 23.10 8.27 -11.36
CA GLU A 158 23.76 9.57 -11.55
C GLU A 158 23.55 10.11 -12.97
N TRP A 159 23.71 9.25 -13.97
CA TRP A 159 23.44 9.57 -15.37
C TRP A 159 21.98 9.98 -15.57
N PHE A 160 21.01 9.15 -15.16
CA PHE A 160 19.58 9.46 -15.32
C PHE A 160 19.17 10.77 -14.67
N ARG A 161 19.63 11.04 -13.45
CA ARG A 161 19.30 12.30 -12.76
C ARG A 161 19.84 13.52 -13.51
N TYR A 162 21.00 13.42 -14.14
CA TYR A 162 21.52 14.49 -14.98
C TYR A 162 20.66 14.68 -16.24
N GLU A 163 20.27 13.59 -16.87
CA GLU A 163 19.48 13.65 -18.09
C GLU A 163 18.07 14.21 -17.83
N LEU A 164 17.42 13.84 -16.72
CA LEU A 164 16.16 14.44 -16.27
C LEU A 164 16.31 15.94 -16.00
N ALA A 165 17.37 16.33 -15.28
CA ALA A 165 17.68 17.74 -15.05
C ALA A 165 17.85 18.52 -16.36
N SER A 166 18.52 17.92 -17.36
CA SER A 166 18.62 18.49 -18.69
C SER A 166 17.27 18.63 -19.39
N LEU A 167 16.40 17.62 -19.29
CA LEU A 167 15.07 17.67 -19.91
C LEU A 167 14.25 18.82 -19.35
N HIS A 168 14.16 18.91 -18.04
CA HIS A 168 13.46 20.01 -17.39
C HIS A 168 14.04 21.38 -17.77
N TRP A 169 15.37 21.51 -17.88
CA TRP A 169 16.00 22.73 -18.34
C TRP A 169 15.62 23.06 -19.79
N MET A 170 15.57 22.08 -20.69
CA MET A 170 15.16 22.27 -22.09
C MET A 170 13.70 22.72 -22.18
N LEU A 171 12.80 22.07 -21.43
CA LEU A 171 11.39 22.43 -21.36
C LEU A 171 11.18 23.85 -20.82
N ALA A 172 11.90 24.21 -19.75
CA ALA A 172 11.86 25.56 -19.20
C ALA A 172 12.33 26.64 -20.19
N ASN A 173 13.23 26.30 -21.11
CA ASN A 173 13.71 27.18 -22.18
C ASN A 173 12.90 27.08 -23.48
N GLN A 174 11.78 26.33 -23.49
CA GLN A 174 10.96 26.08 -24.68
C GLN A 174 11.75 25.39 -25.82
N ASP A 175 12.81 24.64 -25.48
CA ASP A 175 13.58 23.82 -26.43
C ASP A 175 12.94 22.41 -26.52
N HIS A 176 11.73 22.35 -27.07
CA HIS A 176 10.95 21.10 -27.17
C HIS A 176 11.63 20.06 -28.06
N ASP A 177 12.22 20.50 -29.17
CA ASP A 177 12.99 19.63 -30.08
C ASP A 177 14.19 19.02 -29.35
N GLY A 178 14.94 19.82 -28.59
CA GLY A 178 16.06 19.35 -27.78
C GLY A 178 15.62 18.36 -26.71
N ALA A 179 14.54 18.67 -25.98
CA ALA A 179 13.95 17.77 -24.98
C ALA A 179 13.52 16.44 -25.60
N TYR A 180 12.85 16.47 -26.74
CA TYR A 180 12.42 15.27 -27.45
C TYR A 180 13.60 14.39 -27.89
N GLN A 181 14.62 14.98 -28.54
CA GLN A 181 15.84 14.25 -28.91
C GLN A 181 16.55 13.67 -27.69
N ARG A 182 16.50 14.39 -26.57
CA ARG A 182 17.10 13.93 -25.33
C ARG A 182 16.35 12.72 -24.77
N ILE A 183 15.02 12.71 -24.75
CA ILE A 183 14.23 11.53 -24.33
C ILE A 183 14.55 10.33 -25.21
N LEU A 184 14.65 10.51 -26.53
CA LEU A 184 15.05 9.44 -27.44
C LEU A 184 16.42 8.84 -27.10
N SER A 185 17.35 9.65 -26.60
CA SER A 185 18.67 9.17 -26.15
C SER A 185 18.66 8.43 -24.82
N ILE A 186 17.66 8.71 -23.97
CA ILE A 186 17.47 8.10 -22.64
C ILE A 186 16.85 6.71 -22.73
N LEU A 187 15.89 6.53 -23.63
CA LEU A 187 15.09 5.31 -23.73
C LEU A 187 15.89 4.00 -23.86
N PRO A 188 16.97 3.91 -24.67
CA PRO A 188 17.74 2.68 -24.77
C PRO A 188 18.42 2.32 -23.44
N LYS A 189 18.97 3.31 -22.72
CA LYS A 189 19.61 3.09 -21.41
C LYS A 189 18.58 2.77 -20.33
N LEU A 190 17.33 3.21 -20.49
CA LEU A 190 16.25 2.95 -19.53
C LEU A 190 15.87 1.47 -19.49
N GLU A 191 16.15 0.70 -20.55
CA GLU A 191 16.00 -0.76 -20.56
C GLU A 191 17.08 -1.49 -19.76
N GLU A 192 18.20 -0.82 -19.46
CA GLU A 192 19.32 -1.39 -18.70
C GLU A 192 19.16 -1.18 -17.18
N VAL A 193 18.25 -0.28 -16.76
CA VAL A 193 17.95 -0.02 -15.34
C VAL A 193 17.01 -1.10 -14.81
N PRO A 194 17.24 -1.65 -13.60
CA PRO A 194 16.20 -2.35 -12.88
C PRO A 194 14.93 -1.49 -12.85
N HIS A 195 13.79 -2.06 -13.27
CA HIS A 195 12.52 -1.33 -13.41
C HIS A 195 12.23 -0.42 -12.19
N ASP A 196 12.47 0.89 -12.36
CA ASP A 196 12.19 1.93 -11.37
C ASP A 196 10.93 2.70 -11.81
N PRO A 197 9.74 2.37 -11.27
CA PRO A 197 8.49 2.93 -11.72
C PRO A 197 8.43 4.46 -11.63
N LEU A 198 9.14 5.05 -10.65
CA LEU A 198 9.15 6.50 -10.46
C LEU A 198 9.86 7.20 -11.62
N LEU A 199 10.97 6.65 -12.09
CA LEU A 199 11.70 7.17 -13.24
C LEU A 199 10.89 7.09 -14.53
N TYR A 200 10.14 6.00 -14.74
CA TYR A 200 9.25 5.88 -15.90
C TYR A 200 8.08 6.85 -15.83
N ALA A 201 7.50 7.06 -14.64
CA ALA A 201 6.42 8.02 -14.44
C ALA A 201 6.90 9.45 -14.73
N GLU A 202 8.06 9.85 -14.19
CA GLU A 202 8.64 11.18 -14.40
C GLU A 202 8.94 11.46 -15.88
N ILE A 203 9.50 10.49 -16.62
CA ILE A 203 9.70 10.63 -18.07
C ILE A 203 8.36 10.67 -18.82
N GLY A 204 7.36 9.93 -18.35
CA GLY A 204 6.00 9.93 -18.90
C GLY A 204 5.33 11.30 -18.79
N GLU A 205 5.38 11.91 -17.60
CA GLU A 205 4.87 13.28 -17.35
C GLU A 205 5.56 14.30 -18.26
N LEU A 206 6.90 14.23 -18.39
CA LEU A 206 7.65 15.13 -19.28
C LEU A 206 7.28 14.99 -20.75
N LEU A 207 6.85 13.79 -21.18
CA LEU A 207 6.34 13.60 -22.53
C LEU A 207 4.93 14.13 -22.71
N GLU A 208 4.08 14.02 -21.71
CA GLU A 208 2.74 14.62 -21.73
C GLU A 208 2.84 16.12 -21.93
N ASP A 209 3.72 16.79 -21.18
CA ASP A 209 4.02 18.22 -21.34
C ASP A 209 4.46 18.57 -22.78
N LEU A 210 5.29 17.71 -23.41
CA LEU A 210 5.74 17.89 -24.79
C LEU A 210 4.60 17.67 -25.81
N VAL A 211 3.74 16.68 -25.59
CA VAL A 211 2.59 16.37 -26.46
C VAL A 211 1.58 17.51 -26.44
N GLU A 212 1.32 18.07 -25.27
CA GLU A 212 0.37 19.17 -25.09
C GLU A 212 0.84 20.46 -25.78
N GLN A 213 2.16 20.69 -25.84
CA GLN A 213 2.72 21.94 -26.36
C GLN A 213 3.01 21.94 -27.87
N ASP A 214 3.16 20.77 -28.52
CA ASP A 214 3.66 20.68 -29.91
C ASP A 214 2.62 20.24 -30.97
N GLU A 215 1.30 20.42 -30.75
CA GLU A 215 0.23 19.93 -31.67
C GLU A 215 0.48 18.48 -32.19
N ALA A 216 1.05 17.63 -31.32
CA ALA A 216 1.36 16.21 -31.46
C ALA A 216 1.62 15.69 -32.89
N THR A 217 2.90 15.68 -33.32
CA THR A 217 3.33 14.72 -34.34
C THR A 217 3.05 13.28 -33.87
N SER A 218 2.68 12.38 -34.79
CA SER A 218 2.31 10.98 -34.45
C SER A 218 3.36 10.24 -33.63
N VAL A 219 4.63 10.68 -33.72
CA VAL A 219 5.78 10.05 -33.08
C VAL A 219 5.80 10.28 -31.56
N THR A 220 5.36 11.44 -31.07
CA THR A 220 5.32 11.72 -29.63
C THR A 220 4.23 10.90 -28.95
N ARG A 221 3.10 10.69 -29.63
CA ARG A 221 2.02 9.80 -29.15
C ARG A 221 2.44 8.34 -29.10
N ASP A 222 3.10 7.83 -30.14
CA ASP A 222 3.60 6.46 -30.18
C ASP A 222 4.63 6.21 -29.05
N LEU A 223 5.43 7.24 -28.73
CA LEU A 223 6.40 7.20 -27.65
C LEU A 223 5.75 7.19 -26.26
N GLN A 224 4.74 8.03 -26.05
CA GLN A 224 3.94 8.04 -24.82
C GLN A 224 3.26 6.69 -24.60
N GLU A 225 2.62 6.12 -25.63
CA GLU A 225 2.03 4.79 -25.54
C GLU A 225 3.06 3.71 -25.18
N MET A 226 4.27 3.78 -25.75
CA MET A 226 5.33 2.84 -25.43
C MET A 226 5.79 2.97 -23.97
N LEU A 227 5.93 4.20 -23.46
CA LEU A 227 6.36 4.44 -22.09
C LEU A 227 5.29 4.12 -21.07
N GLN A 228 4.01 4.42 -21.34
CA GLN A 228 2.90 3.95 -20.51
C GLN A 228 2.88 2.41 -20.46
N LYS A 229 3.05 1.73 -21.61
CA LYS A 229 3.17 0.26 -21.63
C LYS A 229 4.36 -0.26 -20.80
N LYS A 230 5.51 0.42 -20.84
CA LYS A 230 6.70 0.05 -20.06
C LYS A 230 6.57 0.36 -18.57
N SER A 231 5.97 1.50 -18.21
CA SER A 231 5.64 1.88 -16.83
C SER A 231 4.68 0.86 -16.22
N MET A 232 3.64 0.48 -16.97
CA MET A 232 2.72 -0.57 -16.55
C MET A 232 3.40 -1.93 -16.36
N ALA A 233 4.34 -2.28 -17.24
CA ALA A 233 5.14 -3.50 -17.07
C ALA A 233 6.08 -3.42 -15.85
N ALA A 234 6.58 -2.24 -15.49
CA ALA A 234 7.41 -2.02 -14.30
C ALA A 234 6.60 -2.14 -12.99
N LEU A 235 5.33 -1.76 -13.00
CA LEU A 235 4.40 -1.95 -11.87
C LEU A 235 3.98 -3.41 -11.68
N TYR A 236 4.24 -4.28 -12.67
CA TYR A 236 3.77 -5.64 -12.69
C TYR A 236 4.83 -6.63 -12.19
N HIS A 237 4.57 -7.21 -11.02
CA HIS A 237 5.26 -8.39 -10.56
C HIS A 237 4.78 -9.62 -11.34
N PRO A 238 5.70 -10.52 -11.77
CA PRO A 238 5.34 -11.73 -12.48
C PRO A 238 4.29 -12.54 -11.73
N ARG A 239 3.30 -13.08 -12.45
CA ARG A 239 2.24 -13.89 -11.85
C ARG A 239 2.83 -15.00 -11.00
N PRO A 240 2.29 -15.25 -9.81
CA PRO A 240 2.69 -16.40 -9.05
C PRO A 240 2.36 -17.69 -9.80
N PRO A 241 3.19 -18.73 -9.68
CA PRO A 241 2.85 -20.04 -10.19
C PRO A 241 1.72 -20.64 -9.34
N PHE A 242 0.55 -20.84 -9.93
CA PHE A 242 -0.54 -21.59 -9.32
C PHE A 242 -0.42 -23.09 -9.60
N ARG A 243 -0.85 -23.91 -8.66
CA ARG A 243 -0.97 -25.36 -8.86
C ARG A 243 -2.14 -25.69 -9.78
N HIS A 244 -3.21 -24.91 -9.67
CA HIS A 244 -4.43 -25.04 -10.47
C HIS A 244 -4.53 -23.89 -11.48
N PRO A 245 -4.50 -24.16 -12.80
CA PRO A 245 -4.63 -23.12 -13.81
C PRO A 245 -5.97 -22.37 -13.75
N GLU A 246 -7.01 -22.99 -13.19
CA GLU A 246 -8.32 -22.40 -12.95
C GLU A 246 -8.23 -21.20 -12.00
N THR A 247 -7.38 -21.24 -10.97
CA THR A 247 -7.21 -20.13 -10.04
C THR A 247 -6.58 -18.91 -10.72
N ALA A 248 -5.78 -19.12 -11.78
CA ALA A 248 -5.20 -18.03 -12.56
C ALA A 248 -6.25 -17.15 -13.27
N ILE A 249 -7.49 -17.65 -13.41
CA ILE A 249 -8.60 -16.87 -13.95
C ILE A 249 -8.85 -15.65 -13.07
N LEU A 250 -8.77 -15.78 -11.74
CA LEU A 250 -9.06 -14.70 -10.80
C LEU A 250 -8.13 -13.49 -10.99
N LEU A 251 -6.88 -13.69 -11.45
CA LEU A 251 -5.93 -12.61 -11.71
C LEU A 251 -6.26 -11.76 -12.96
N ARG A 252 -7.21 -12.18 -13.79
CA ARG A 252 -7.55 -11.40 -14.99
C ARG A 252 -8.35 -10.17 -14.58
N PRO A 253 -8.01 -8.98 -15.11
CA PRO A 253 -8.85 -7.80 -14.93
C PRO A 253 -10.30 -8.10 -15.37
N MET A 254 -11.27 -7.62 -14.60
CA MET A 254 -12.70 -7.74 -14.92
C MET A 254 -13.27 -9.16 -15.01
N VAL A 255 -12.70 -10.13 -14.28
CA VAL A 255 -13.38 -11.42 -14.11
C VAL A 255 -14.65 -11.19 -13.32
N LYS A 256 -15.79 -11.34 -13.99
CA LYS A 256 -17.06 -11.53 -13.31
C LYS A 256 -17.06 -12.95 -12.75
N ALA A 257 -17.06 -13.09 -11.43
CA ALA A 257 -17.22 -14.41 -10.84
C ALA A 257 -18.66 -14.88 -10.98
N ASP A 258 -18.90 -15.72 -11.98
CA ASP A 258 -20.15 -16.42 -12.15
C ASP A 258 -20.15 -17.75 -11.37
N ILE A 259 -21.36 -18.31 -11.20
CA ILE A 259 -21.54 -19.58 -10.50
C ILE A 259 -20.67 -20.70 -11.10
N PRO A 260 -20.59 -20.88 -12.43
CA PRO A 260 -19.75 -21.90 -13.02
C PRO A 260 -18.28 -21.83 -12.57
N LEU A 261 -17.69 -20.63 -12.53
CA LEU A 261 -16.33 -20.46 -12.04
C LEU A 261 -16.19 -20.82 -10.56
N LEU A 262 -17.13 -20.39 -9.71
CA LEU A 262 -17.11 -20.71 -8.28
C LEU A 262 -17.21 -22.23 -8.04
N LEU A 263 -18.14 -22.91 -8.72
CA LEU A 263 -18.29 -24.37 -8.64
C LEU A 263 -17.02 -25.08 -9.11
N GLN A 264 -16.45 -24.66 -10.23
CA GLN A 264 -15.20 -25.21 -10.75
C GLN A 264 -14.05 -25.07 -9.75
N LEU A 265 -13.93 -23.91 -9.08
CA LEU A 265 -12.90 -23.71 -8.05
C LEU A 265 -13.14 -24.62 -6.85
N MET A 266 -14.37 -24.78 -6.38
CA MET A 266 -14.71 -25.63 -5.22
C MET A 266 -14.49 -27.14 -5.46
N GLU A 267 -14.48 -27.59 -6.71
CA GLU A 267 -14.15 -28.99 -7.06
C GLU A 267 -12.66 -29.32 -6.92
N LEU A 268 -11.79 -28.30 -6.82
CA LEU A 268 -10.35 -28.49 -6.71
C LEU A 268 -9.95 -29.03 -5.32
N PRO A 269 -8.82 -29.76 -5.21
CA PRO A 269 -8.34 -30.24 -3.92
C PRO A 269 -8.13 -29.10 -2.91
N LYS A 270 -8.91 -29.12 -1.83
CA LYS A 270 -8.97 -28.09 -0.77
C LYS A 270 -7.61 -27.50 -0.38
N THR A 271 -6.64 -28.34 -0.02
CA THR A 271 -5.34 -27.85 0.46
C THR A 271 -4.56 -27.05 -0.59
N SER A 272 -4.54 -27.50 -1.85
CA SER A 272 -3.84 -26.76 -2.91
C SER A 272 -4.64 -25.56 -3.41
N LEU A 273 -5.97 -25.65 -3.42
CA LEU A 273 -6.84 -24.51 -3.74
C LEU A 273 -6.64 -23.36 -2.74
N LEU A 274 -6.69 -23.62 -1.43
CA LEU A 274 -6.49 -22.58 -0.42
C LEU A 274 -5.10 -21.92 -0.54
N ALA A 275 -4.07 -22.72 -0.86
CA ALA A 275 -2.74 -22.18 -1.11
C ALA A 275 -2.69 -21.26 -2.35
N ASP A 276 -3.34 -21.66 -3.45
CA ASP A 276 -3.42 -20.84 -4.66
C ASP A 276 -4.24 -19.56 -4.43
N LEU A 277 -5.37 -19.63 -3.71
CA LEU A 277 -6.20 -18.46 -3.38
C LEU A 277 -5.45 -17.46 -2.49
N ARG A 278 -4.72 -17.92 -1.46
CA ARG A 278 -3.83 -17.07 -0.65
C ARG A 278 -2.79 -16.38 -1.50
N GLN A 279 -2.23 -17.11 -2.46
CA GLN A 279 -1.23 -16.57 -3.36
C GLN A 279 -1.83 -15.51 -4.30
N ALA A 280 -3.07 -15.70 -4.76
CA ALA A 280 -3.80 -14.71 -5.55
C ALA A 280 -4.15 -13.44 -4.74
N ILE A 281 -4.60 -13.59 -3.49
CA ILE A 281 -4.86 -12.45 -2.59
C ILE A 281 -3.56 -11.70 -2.28
N ARG A 282 -2.43 -12.41 -2.07
CA ARG A 282 -1.12 -11.75 -1.91
C ARG A 282 -0.69 -11.00 -3.16
N ASP A 283 -0.99 -11.54 -4.35
CA ASP A 283 -0.72 -10.86 -5.62
C ASP A 283 -1.48 -9.54 -5.72
N SER A 284 -2.74 -9.48 -5.25
CA SER A 284 -3.53 -8.24 -5.17
C SER A 284 -2.82 -7.10 -4.44
N TYR A 285 -2.01 -7.45 -3.43
CA TYR A 285 -1.20 -6.51 -2.66
C TYR A 285 0.07 -6.09 -3.41
N PHE A 286 0.85 -7.04 -3.92
CA PHE A 286 2.10 -6.73 -4.62
C PHE A 286 1.86 -5.97 -5.92
N ASN A 287 0.79 -6.30 -6.63
CA ASN A 287 0.41 -5.69 -7.91
C ASN A 287 -0.67 -4.61 -7.75
N HIS A 288 -0.90 -4.08 -6.54
CA HIS A 288 -1.97 -3.12 -6.32
C HIS A 288 -1.87 -1.90 -7.24
N ALA A 289 -0.67 -1.31 -7.38
CA ALA A 289 -0.45 -0.19 -8.29
C ALA A 289 -0.78 -0.55 -9.74
N TYR A 290 -0.34 -1.73 -10.20
CA TYR A 290 -0.70 -2.22 -11.53
C TYR A 290 -2.22 -2.35 -11.71
N TYR A 291 -2.92 -2.93 -10.73
CA TYR A 291 -4.38 -3.09 -10.80
C TYR A 291 -5.11 -1.76 -10.79
N LYS A 292 -4.67 -0.81 -9.97
CA LYS A 292 -5.26 0.53 -9.86
C LYS A 292 -5.17 1.31 -11.17
N GLU A 293 -4.07 1.17 -11.90
CA GLU A 293 -3.86 1.84 -13.19
C GLU A 293 -4.53 1.09 -14.37
N THR A 294 -4.68 -0.23 -14.30
CA THR A 294 -5.24 -1.02 -15.41
C THR A 294 -6.74 -1.22 -15.35
N ILE A 295 -7.35 -1.14 -14.18
CA ILE A 295 -8.79 -1.32 -13.99
C ILE A 295 -9.44 0.06 -14.01
N ALA A 296 -10.45 0.20 -14.87
CA ALA A 296 -11.19 1.46 -14.96
C ALA A 296 -11.85 1.79 -13.60
N PRO A 297 -11.91 3.07 -13.19
CA PRO A 297 -12.42 3.47 -11.87
C PRO A 297 -13.82 2.95 -11.53
N ASP A 298 -14.67 2.73 -12.54
CA ASP A 298 -16.04 2.26 -12.37
C ASP A 298 -16.15 0.72 -12.23
N TYR A 299 -15.02 0.00 -12.23
CA TYR A 299 -14.98 -1.45 -12.12
C TYR A 299 -14.35 -1.90 -10.81
N PHE A 300 -15.12 -2.65 -10.03
CA PHE A 300 -14.62 -3.33 -8.85
C PHE A 300 -13.95 -4.64 -9.25
N PRO A 301 -12.70 -4.86 -8.84
CA PRO A 301 -12.05 -6.14 -9.07
C PRO A 301 -12.57 -7.23 -8.13
N ASP A 302 -13.30 -8.20 -8.67
CA ASP A 302 -13.89 -9.29 -7.90
C ASP A 302 -12.86 -10.25 -7.24
N LEU A 303 -11.58 -10.19 -7.62
CA LEU A 303 -10.52 -11.13 -7.18
C LEU A 303 -10.55 -11.40 -5.66
N VAL A 304 -10.48 -10.33 -4.85
CA VAL A 304 -10.38 -10.46 -3.39
C VAL A 304 -11.68 -11.01 -2.82
N LEU A 305 -12.82 -10.45 -3.24
CA LEU A 305 -14.14 -10.86 -2.79
C LEU A 305 -14.38 -12.35 -3.08
N VAL A 306 -14.04 -12.77 -4.30
CA VAL A 306 -14.19 -14.16 -4.76
C VAL A 306 -13.21 -15.09 -4.06
N GLY A 307 -11.95 -14.67 -3.93
CA GLY A 307 -10.92 -15.42 -3.22
C GLY A 307 -11.36 -15.77 -1.80
N PHE A 308 -11.81 -14.77 -1.04
CA PHE A 308 -12.31 -14.99 0.31
C PHE A 308 -13.63 -15.78 0.33
N THR A 309 -14.56 -15.54 -0.61
CA THR A 309 -15.80 -16.31 -0.70
C THR A 309 -15.53 -17.81 -0.85
N VAL A 310 -14.63 -18.19 -1.76
CA VAL A 310 -14.25 -19.60 -1.96
C VAL A 310 -13.50 -20.15 -0.75
N MET A 311 -12.57 -19.38 -0.15
CA MET A 311 -11.87 -19.79 1.06
C MET A 311 -12.84 -20.08 2.21
N VAL A 312 -13.82 -19.21 2.42
CA VAL A 312 -14.88 -19.36 3.43
C VAL A 312 -15.72 -20.60 3.18
N ALA A 313 -16.19 -20.82 1.95
CA ALA A 313 -16.99 -21.99 1.60
C ALA A 313 -16.21 -23.30 1.88
N VAL A 314 -14.98 -23.38 1.38
CA VAL A 314 -14.11 -24.56 1.50
C VAL A 314 -13.74 -24.88 2.95
N GLU A 315 -13.55 -23.86 3.79
CA GLU A 315 -13.16 -24.07 5.18
C GLU A 315 -14.35 -24.30 6.12
N THR A 316 -15.52 -23.72 5.84
CA THR A 316 -16.69 -23.88 6.72
C THR A 316 -17.54 -25.12 6.47
N ASP A 317 -17.42 -25.77 5.32
CA ASP A 317 -18.09 -27.04 5.02
C ASP A 317 -17.51 -28.24 5.80
N THR A 318 -16.35 -28.07 6.43
CA THR A 318 -15.75 -29.11 7.27
C THR A 318 -16.08 -28.82 8.74
N PRO A 319 -16.63 -29.77 9.51
CA PRO A 319 -16.77 -29.57 10.95
C PRO A 319 -15.41 -29.26 11.56
N PRO A 320 -15.32 -28.32 12.52
CA PRO A 320 -14.05 -27.91 13.10
C PRO A 320 -13.35 -29.13 13.71
N VAL A 321 -12.20 -29.49 13.13
CA VAL A 321 -11.41 -30.67 13.57
C VAL A 321 -10.54 -30.32 14.79
N SER A 322 -10.32 -29.03 15.05
CA SER A 322 -9.45 -28.52 16.11
C SER A 322 -9.87 -27.13 16.59
N ASP A 323 -9.42 -26.75 17.78
CA ASP A 323 -9.50 -25.38 18.31
C ASP A 323 -8.58 -24.37 17.59
N THR A 324 -7.79 -24.84 16.62
CA THR A 324 -6.93 -23.99 15.78
C THR A 324 -7.79 -23.16 14.82
N PRO A 325 -7.59 -21.83 14.76
CA PRO A 325 -8.28 -20.97 13.80
C PRO A 325 -7.94 -21.39 12.35
N PRO A 326 -8.88 -21.24 11.40
CA PRO A 326 -8.55 -21.42 10.01
C PRO A 326 -7.53 -20.37 9.57
N ASP A 327 -6.54 -20.78 8.78
CA ASP A 327 -5.53 -19.86 8.23
C ASP A 327 -6.18 -18.68 7.48
N SER A 328 -7.33 -18.90 6.82
CA SER A 328 -8.04 -17.82 6.11
C SER A 328 -8.64 -16.77 7.04
N LEU A 329 -8.87 -17.07 8.32
CA LEU A 329 -9.23 -16.03 9.29
C LEU A 329 -8.06 -15.07 9.47
N HIS A 330 -6.83 -15.59 9.60
CA HIS A 330 -5.63 -14.77 9.68
C HIS A 330 -5.43 -13.96 8.40
N ASP A 331 -5.57 -14.59 7.23
CA ASP A 331 -5.46 -13.87 5.95
C ASP A 331 -6.50 -12.74 5.83
N TRP A 332 -7.73 -12.97 6.29
CA TRP A 332 -8.80 -11.97 6.28
C TRP A 332 -8.51 -10.81 7.24
N LEU A 333 -8.09 -11.09 8.46
CA LEU A 333 -7.74 -10.07 9.45
C LEU A 333 -6.51 -9.27 8.98
N ASP A 334 -5.50 -9.93 8.42
CA ASP A 334 -4.32 -9.27 7.84
C ASP A 334 -4.68 -8.40 6.62
N PHE A 335 -5.68 -8.82 5.83
CA PHE A 335 -6.22 -8.03 4.73
C PHE A 335 -6.89 -6.76 5.23
N LEU A 336 -7.73 -6.84 6.27
CA LEU A 336 -8.40 -5.66 6.82
C LEU A 336 -7.45 -4.59 7.41
N HIS A 337 -6.21 -4.96 7.73
CA HIS A 337 -5.17 -4.03 8.20
C HIS A 337 -4.45 -3.25 7.10
N LYS A 338 -4.76 -3.50 5.83
CA LYS A 338 -4.15 -2.78 4.71
C LYS A 338 -4.61 -1.30 4.68
N PRO A 339 -3.85 -0.41 4.00
CA PRO A 339 -4.21 0.99 3.83
C PRO A 339 -5.65 1.20 3.34
N ALA A 340 -6.28 2.32 3.70
CA ALA A 340 -7.68 2.58 3.35
C ALA A 340 -7.91 2.55 1.83
N ASP A 341 -7.06 3.21 1.06
CA ASP A 341 -7.14 3.24 -0.41
C ASP A 341 -7.04 1.86 -1.06
N PHE A 342 -6.28 0.96 -0.44
CA PHE A 342 -6.20 -0.43 -0.86
C PHE A 342 -7.52 -1.18 -0.58
N ILE A 343 -8.08 -1.02 0.62
CA ILE A 343 -9.36 -1.65 1.00
C ILE A 343 -10.50 -1.13 0.12
N ASP A 344 -10.58 0.19 -0.05
CA ASP A 344 -11.58 0.85 -0.89
C ASP A 344 -11.55 0.33 -2.32
N PHE A 345 -10.35 0.19 -2.89
CA PHE A 345 -10.19 -0.32 -4.25
C PHE A 345 -10.69 -1.76 -4.43
N TRP A 346 -10.38 -2.66 -3.48
CA TRP A 346 -10.70 -4.08 -3.62
C TRP A 346 -12.08 -4.48 -3.11
N LEU A 347 -12.59 -3.79 -2.09
CA LEU A 347 -13.85 -4.14 -1.42
C LEU A 347 -14.90 -3.05 -1.54
N GLY A 348 -14.52 -1.77 -1.54
CA GLY A 348 -15.46 -0.65 -1.55
C GLY A 348 -16.63 -0.87 -0.58
N ASP A 349 -17.85 -0.68 -1.07
CA ASP A 349 -19.08 -0.85 -0.30
C ASP A 349 -19.34 -2.30 0.15
N TYR A 350 -18.78 -3.30 -0.56
CA TYR A 350 -18.95 -4.71 -0.19
C TYR A 350 -18.40 -5.03 1.21
N LEU A 351 -17.43 -4.24 1.72
CA LEU A 351 -16.87 -4.40 3.06
C LEU A 351 -17.96 -4.38 4.15
N ASN A 352 -18.93 -3.47 4.00
CA ASN A 352 -20.03 -3.29 4.96
C ASN A 352 -21.25 -4.13 4.61
N GLU A 353 -21.50 -4.37 3.33
CA GLU A 353 -22.70 -5.07 2.88
C GLU A 353 -22.59 -6.60 3.00
N PHE A 354 -21.39 -7.17 2.80
CA PHE A 354 -21.24 -8.64 2.73
C PHE A 354 -20.02 -9.18 3.47
N CYS A 355 -18.92 -8.44 3.56
CA CYS A 355 -17.68 -8.99 4.08
C CYS A 355 -17.72 -9.34 5.58
N PHE A 356 -18.68 -8.81 6.35
CA PHE A 356 -18.91 -9.24 7.73
C PHE A 356 -19.24 -10.74 7.81
N LEU A 357 -19.80 -11.32 6.74
CA LEU A 357 -20.07 -12.75 6.65
C LEU A 357 -18.78 -13.57 6.65
N PHE A 358 -17.69 -13.07 6.07
CA PHE A 358 -16.39 -13.75 6.09
C PHE A 358 -15.86 -13.84 7.51
N ALA A 359 -15.85 -12.71 8.22
CA ALA A 359 -15.45 -12.65 9.61
C ALA A 359 -16.34 -13.52 10.51
N TRP A 360 -17.66 -13.54 10.27
CA TRP A 360 -18.59 -14.38 11.03
C TRP A 360 -18.32 -15.87 10.79
N LYS A 361 -18.27 -16.29 9.52
CA LYS A 361 -18.10 -17.70 9.14
C LYS A 361 -16.76 -18.27 9.62
N LEU A 362 -15.68 -17.51 9.47
CA LEU A 362 -14.33 -17.92 9.86
C LEU A 362 -14.09 -17.74 11.37
N GLY A 363 -14.63 -16.68 11.96
CA GLY A 363 -14.30 -16.22 13.32
C GLY A 363 -15.26 -16.63 14.43
N ARG A 364 -16.47 -17.12 14.12
CA ARG A 364 -17.51 -17.42 15.16
C ARG A 364 -17.08 -18.41 16.24
N ASN A 365 -16.06 -19.24 16.01
CA ASN A 365 -15.49 -20.17 17.00
C ASN A 365 -14.16 -19.68 17.59
N HIS A 366 -13.66 -18.53 17.16
CA HIS A 366 -12.37 -17.96 17.56
C HIS A 366 -12.56 -16.49 17.96
N LEU A 367 -13.54 -16.24 18.83
CA LEU A 367 -13.97 -14.89 19.21
C LEU A 367 -12.84 -14.06 19.85
N SER A 368 -11.88 -14.70 20.52
CA SER A 368 -10.70 -14.05 21.08
C SER A 368 -9.78 -13.42 20.02
N LEU A 369 -9.68 -14.01 18.82
CA LEU A 369 -8.92 -13.45 17.71
C LEU A 369 -9.64 -12.25 17.10
N VAL A 370 -10.96 -12.36 16.93
CA VAL A 370 -11.79 -11.25 16.46
C VAL A 370 -11.76 -10.08 17.45
N GLU A 371 -11.80 -10.36 18.76
CA GLU A 371 -11.62 -9.36 19.82
C GLU A 371 -10.26 -8.67 19.74
N THR A 372 -9.19 -9.43 19.52
CA THR A 372 -7.83 -8.89 19.38
C THR A 372 -7.76 -7.94 18.20
N ALA A 373 -8.22 -8.37 17.03
CA ALA A 373 -8.24 -7.53 15.83
C ALA A 373 -9.08 -6.26 16.03
N LEU A 374 -10.26 -6.34 16.66
CA LEU A 374 -11.12 -5.17 16.95
C LEU A 374 -10.47 -4.06 17.79
N ARG A 375 -9.37 -4.37 18.49
CA ARG A 375 -8.61 -3.40 19.30
C ARG A 375 -7.36 -2.88 18.61
N GLU A 376 -7.02 -3.43 17.46
CA GLU A 376 -5.91 -2.95 16.66
C GLU A 376 -6.35 -1.69 15.89
N PRO A 377 -5.43 -0.72 15.69
CA PRO A 377 -5.74 0.48 14.92
C PRO A 377 -5.83 0.11 13.43
N PHE A 378 -7.06 -0.06 12.95
CA PHE A 378 -7.32 -0.24 11.52
C PHE A 378 -7.03 1.05 10.76
N ARG A 379 -6.50 0.90 9.55
CA ARG A 379 -6.28 2.03 8.62
C ARG A 379 -7.56 2.42 7.89
N HIS A 380 -8.53 1.52 7.81
CA HIS A 380 -9.84 1.72 7.19
C HIS A 380 -10.95 1.73 8.24
N GLU A 381 -11.75 2.79 8.29
CA GLU A 381 -12.72 3.04 9.37
C GLU A 381 -13.86 2.01 9.44
N TRP A 382 -14.20 1.40 8.31
CA TRP A 382 -15.26 0.39 8.20
C TRP A 382 -14.79 -1.06 8.44
N ALA A 383 -13.49 -1.31 8.47
CA ALA A 383 -12.97 -2.64 8.79
C ALA A 383 -13.42 -3.13 10.20
N PRO A 384 -13.27 -2.34 11.28
CA PRO A 384 -13.74 -2.76 12.59
C PRO A 384 -15.27 -2.87 12.67
N VAL A 385 -16.01 -2.09 11.89
CA VAL A 385 -17.48 -2.18 11.77
C VAL A 385 -17.88 -3.58 11.27
N SER A 386 -17.25 -4.05 10.19
CA SER A 386 -17.48 -5.39 9.63
C SER A 386 -17.24 -6.51 10.66
N LEU A 387 -16.17 -6.40 11.46
CA LEU A 387 -15.86 -7.35 12.53
C LEU A 387 -16.87 -7.30 13.70
N ALA A 388 -17.31 -6.10 14.08
CA ALA A 388 -18.34 -5.95 15.12
C ALA A 388 -19.67 -6.56 14.67
N THR A 389 -20.09 -6.29 13.44
CA THR A 389 -21.30 -6.88 12.83
C THR A 389 -21.22 -8.41 12.82
N ALA A 390 -20.05 -8.98 12.54
CA ALA A 390 -19.83 -10.42 12.63
C ALA A 390 -20.04 -10.98 14.05
N LEU A 391 -19.56 -10.29 15.09
CA LEU A 391 -19.79 -10.69 16.49
C LEU A 391 -21.28 -10.62 16.86
N ILE A 392 -21.96 -9.54 16.46
CA ILE A 392 -23.40 -9.37 16.67
C ILE A 392 -24.16 -10.52 16.00
N LEU A 393 -23.81 -10.86 14.76
CA LEU A 393 -24.41 -11.98 14.05
C LEU A 393 -24.15 -13.31 14.77
N THR A 394 -22.96 -13.52 15.37
CA THR A 394 -22.71 -14.68 16.24
C THR A 394 -23.67 -14.70 17.43
N ALA A 395 -23.86 -13.58 18.15
CA ALA A 395 -24.77 -13.54 19.28
C ALA A 395 -26.24 -13.82 18.90
N LEU A 396 -26.66 -13.38 17.71
CA LEU A 396 -28.01 -13.61 17.19
C LEU A 396 -28.23 -15.06 16.73
N LYS A 397 -27.26 -15.63 16.00
CA LYS A 397 -27.37 -16.99 15.43
C LYS A 397 -26.98 -18.09 16.41
N GLU A 398 -26.20 -17.76 17.44
CA GLU A 398 -25.72 -18.68 18.47
C GLU A 398 -26.00 -18.09 19.86
N PRO A 399 -27.27 -18.12 20.34
CA PRO A 399 -27.66 -17.45 21.59
C PRO A 399 -26.85 -17.86 22.82
N GLN A 400 -26.29 -19.07 22.85
CA GLN A 400 -25.40 -19.54 23.90
C GLN A 400 -24.08 -18.77 23.98
N LYS A 401 -23.61 -18.17 22.87
CA LYS A 401 -22.42 -17.31 22.81
C LYS A 401 -22.72 -15.83 23.08
N LYS A 402 -24.01 -15.45 23.18
CA LYS A 402 -24.43 -14.05 23.42
C LYS A 402 -23.72 -13.43 24.62
N PRO A 403 -23.60 -14.07 25.81
CA PRO A 403 -22.90 -13.47 26.95
C PRO A 403 -21.44 -13.13 26.64
N GLU A 404 -20.71 -14.08 26.04
CA GLU A 404 -19.30 -13.90 25.66
C GLU A 404 -19.12 -12.76 24.65
N VAL A 405 -19.97 -12.71 23.62
CA VAL A 405 -19.96 -11.63 22.64
C VAL A 405 -20.21 -10.27 23.29
N LEU A 406 -21.22 -10.16 24.16
CA LEU A 406 -21.51 -8.90 24.85
C LEU A 406 -20.35 -8.45 25.72
N ASP A 407 -19.66 -9.38 26.39
CA ASP A 407 -18.47 -9.07 27.17
C ASP A 407 -17.32 -8.58 26.28
N ILE A 408 -17.13 -9.18 25.08
CA ILE A 408 -16.13 -8.74 24.10
C ILE A 408 -16.40 -7.30 23.65
N LEU A 409 -17.65 -7.02 23.25
CA LEU A 409 -18.06 -5.69 22.79
C LEU A 409 -17.88 -4.64 23.89
N GLU A 410 -18.23 -4.96 25.13
CA GLU A 410 -18.03 -4.06 26.27
C GLU A 410 -16.55 -3.74 26.50
N ARG A 411 -15.69 -4.77 26.54
CA ARG A 411 -14.26 -4.57 26.71
C ARG A 411 -13.64 -3.77 25.56
N THR A 412 -14.14 -3.96 24.34
CA THR A 412 -13.70 -3.20 23.15
C THR A 412 -14.14 -1.74 23.22
N LEU A 413 -15.38 -1.45 23.63
CA LEU A 413 -15.84 -0.08 23.87
C LEU A 413 -14.99 0.61 24.94
N ILE A 414 -14.78 -0.04 26.09
CA ILE A 414 -13.95 0.48 27.17
C ILE A 414 -12.52 0.74 26.68
N TYR A 415 -11.96 -0.18 25.88
CA TYR A 415 -10.62 0.01 25.32
C TYR A 415 -10.54 1.31 24.50
N TRP A 416 -11.45 1.52 23.54
CA TRP A 416 -11.43 2.68 22.66
C TRP A 416 -11.74 4.00 23.36
N LEU A 417 -12.63 4.00 24.35
CA LEU A 417 -12.89 5.19 25.18
C LEU A 417 -11.66 5.65 25.96
N ASN A 418 -10.78 4.71 26.31
CA ASN A 418 -9.53 5.02 27.01
C ASN A 418 -8.37 5.40 26.07
N GLN A 419 -8.53 5.32 24.75
CA GLN A 419 -7.50 5.74 23.79
C GLN A 419 -7.53 7.26 23.53
N PRO A 420 -6.42 7.86 23.05
CA PRO A 420 -6.39 9.23 22.55
C PRO A 420 -7.43 9.47 21.45
N ARG A 421 -8.00 10.68 21.37
CA ARG A 421 -9.09 11.01 20.42
C ARG A 421 -8.74 10.77 18.95
N GLN A 422 -7.47 10.95 18.58
CA GLN A 422 -7.00 10.78 17.19
C GLN A 422 -7.02 9.32 16.71
N GLU A 423 -7.11 8.36 17.62
CA GLU A 423 -7.09 6.94 17.31
C GLU A 423 -8.48 6.30 17.39
N ASN A 424 -9.52 7.08 17.65
CA ASN A 424 -10.83 6.55 17.98
C ASN A 424 -11.62 6.14 16.71
N PRO A 425 -12.04 4.87 16.58
CA PRO A 425 -12.85 4.41 15.46
C PRO A 425 -14.31 4.82 15.66
N GLU A 426 -14.61 6.08 15.35
CA GLU A 426 -15.93 6.68 15.49
C GLU A 426 -17.04 5.84 14.85
N HIS A 427 -16.78 5.29 13.65
CA HIS A 427 -17.69 4.38 12.94
C HIS A 427 -17.94 3.07 13.70
N LEU A 428 -16.91 2.48 14.34
CA LEU A 428 -17.10 1.30 15.19
C LEU A 428 -18.04 1.63 16.35
N LEU A 429 -17.84 2.77 17.01
CA LEU A 429 -18.73 3.17 18.11
C LEU A 429 -20.17 3.38 17.63
N ALA A 430 -20.36 3.97 16.45
CA ALA A 430 -21.68 4.14 15.82
C ALA A 430 -22.34 2.80 15.44
N THR A 431 -21.60 1.84 14.89
CA THR A 431 -22.14 0.49 14.62
C THR A 431 -22.50 -0.25 15.90
N LEU A 432 -21.63 -0.18 16.92
CA LEU A 432 -21.91 -0.79 18.22
C LEU A 432 -23.14 -0.15 18.89
N LEU A 433 -23.40 1.13 18.61
CA LEU A 433 -24.66 1.79 18.94
C LEU A 433 -25.82 1.16 18.19
N GLU A 434 -25.85 1.23 16.87
CA GLU A 434 -26.97 0.74 16.03
C GLU A 434 -27.38 -0.70 16.35
N TYR A 435 -26.40 -1.60 16.47
CA TYR A 435 -26.68 -3.02 16.67
C TYR A 435 -26.69 -3.45 18.14
N GLY A 436 -25.93 -2.79 19.02
CA GLY A 436 -25.95 -3.06 20.47
C GLY A 436 -27.29 -2.67 21.12
N ILE A 437 -27.99 -1.69 20.53
CA ILE A 437 -29.33 -1.26 20.93
C ILE A 437 -30.35 -2.41 20.84
N ILE A 438 -30.22 -3.32 19.87
CA ILE A 438 -31.27 -4.30 19.57
C ILE A 438 -31.45 -5.35 20.69
N ASN A 439 -30.50 -5.51 21.63
CA ASN A 439 -30.59 -6.60 22.63
C ASN A 439 -29.87 -6.42 23.97
N ALA A 440 -29.07 -5.37 24.17
CA ALA A 440 -28.29 -5.15 25.38
C ALA A 440 -28.10 -3.66 25.73
N TYR A 441 -29.03 -2.81 25.30
CA TYR A 441 -28.94 -1.35 25.43
C TYR A 441 -28.59 -0.88 26.84
N SER A 442 -29.26 -1.40 27.86
CA SER A 442 -29.03 -1.03 29.26
C SER A 442 -27.60 -1.32 29.75
N ARG A 443 -26.92 -2.30 29.15
CA ARG A 443 -25.53 -2.65 29.47
C ARG A 443 -24.56 -1.62 28.90
N PHE A 444 -24.78 -1.19 27.66
CA PHE A 444 -23.86 -0.29 26.96
C PHE A 444 -24.16 1.20 27.21
N LEU A 445 -25.39 1.56 27.59
CA LEU A 445 -25.84 2.94 27.77
C LEU A 445 -24.85 3.82 28.58
N PRO A 446 -24.31 3.38 29.75
CA PRO A 446 -23.36 4.22 30.49
C PRO A 446 -22.08 4.54 29.72
N LEU A 447 -21.57 3.59 28.93
CA LEU A 447 -20.37 3.79 28.10
C LEU A 447 -20.66 4.73 26.93
N LEU A 448 -21.88 4.67 26.38
CA LEU A 448 -22.33 5.53 25.29
C LEU A 448 -22.56 6.97 25.76
N GLU A 449 -23.15 7.15 26.94
CA GLU A 449 -23.28 8.46 27.59
C GLU A 449 -21.91 9.06 27.89
N GLN A 450 -20.95 8.25 28.33
CA GLN A 450 -19.57 8.67 28.51
C GLN A 450 -18.95 9.11 27.17
N ALA A 451 -19.05 8.29 26.12
CA ALA A 451 -18.54 8.61 24.78
C ALA A 451 -19.09 9.96 24.28
N ARG A 452 -20.40 10.18 24.45
CA ARG A 452 -21.07 11.43 24.10
C ARG A 452 -20.57 12.61 24.93
N ALA A 453 -20.44 12.44 26.25
CA ALA A 453 -19.97 13.49 27.15
C ALA A 453 -18.51 13.91 26.86
N GLU A 454 -17.71 12.98 26.36
CA GLU A 454 -16.32 13.20 25.94
C GLU A 454 -16.18 13.67 24.48
N ASP A 455 -17.28 13.94 23.76
CA ASP A 455 -17.27 14.37 22.36
C ASP A 455 -16.53 13.37 21.44
N ARG A 456 -16.73 12.07 21.72
CA ARG A 456 -16.12 10.93 20.98
C ARG A 456 -16.99 10.41 19.83
N LEU A 457 -18.19 10.95 19.68
CA LEU A 457 -19.19 10.54 18.70
C LEU A 457 -19.68 11.78 17.93
N ASP A 458 -19.70 11.73 16.59
CA ASP A 458 -20.26 12.77 15.71
C ASP A 458 -21.79 12.72 15.78
N PRO A 459 -22.45 13.79 16.26
CA PRO A 459 -23.92 13.93 16.23
C PRO A 459 -24.59 13.58 14.92
N LYS A 460 -23.90 13.68 13.78
CA LYS A 460 -24.41 13.32 12.47
C LYS A 460 -24.50 11.82 12.24
N LEU A 461 -23.58 11.03 12.81
CA LEU A 461 -23.53 9.58 12.61
C LEU A 461 -24.60 8.86 13.44
N TYR A 462 -24.94 9.38 14.62
CA TYR A 462 -25.96 8.77 15.49
C TYR A 462 -27.31 9.49 15.50
N GLY A 463 -27.44 10.60 14.77
CA GLY A 463 -28.66 11.42 14.64
C GLY A 463 -29.31 11.86 15.96
N SER A 464 -30.52 12.44 15.89
CA SER A 464 -31.43 12.52 17.06
C SER A 464 -31.97 11.14 17.49
N THR A 465 -31.50 10.09 16.83
CA THR A 465 -32.01 8.73 16.86
C THR A 465 -31.77 8.03 18.18
N MET A 466 -30.83 8.42 19.05
CA MET A 466 -30.77 7.81 20.38
C MET A 466 -32.06 8.08 21.19
N GLU A 467 -32.61 9.29 21.10
CA GLU A 467 -33.88 9.66 21.77
C GLU A 467 -35.10 9.03 21.08
N ALA A 468 -35.06 8.85 19.76
CA ALA A 468 -36.12 8.14 19.01
C ALA A 468 -36.07 6.61 19.22
N PHE A 469 -34.88 5.99 19.24
CA PHE A 469 -34.67 4.57 19.47
C PHE A 469 -34.92 4.17 20.93
N ILE A 470 -34.65 5.03 21.92
CA ILE A 470 -35.10 4.79 23.30
C ILE A 470 -36.63 4.62 23.35
N VAL A 471 -37.36 5.39 22.52
CA VAL A 471 -38.83 5.33 22.44
C VAL A 471 -39.31 4.16 21.57
N GLU A 472 -38.61 3.79 20.51
CA GLU A 472 -39.01 2.71 19.58
C GLU A 472 -38.51 1.30 19.96
N SER A 473 -37.39 1.16 20.68
CA SER A 473 -36.86 -0.14 21.15
C SER A 473 -37.71 -0.78 22.26
N GLU A 474 -38.62 -0.04 22.90
CA GLU A 474 -39.69 -0.64 23.72
C GLU A 474 -40.78 -1.34 22.87
N TYR A 475 -40.81 -1.10 21.55
CA TYR A 475 -41.86 -1.57 20.64
C TYR A 475 -41.40 -2.53 19.51
N TRP A 476 -40.13 -2.55 19.11
CA TRP A 476 -39.69 -3.13 17.81
C TRP A 476 -38.72 -4.32 17.84
N VAL A 477 -38.69 -5.14 18.90
CA VAL A 477 -37.56 -6.08 19.09
C VAL A 477 -37.79 -7.51 18.55
N GLU A 478 -39.00 -7.93 18.16
CA GLU A 478 -39.23 -9.33 17.72
C GLU A 478 -39.40 -9.55 16.21
N GLU A 479 -40.02 -8.63 15.46
CA GLU A 479 -40.32 -8.85 14.03
C GLU A 479 -39.10 -8.68 13.10
N ASP A 480 -38.34 -7.60 13.24
CA ASP A 480 -37.20 -7.29 12.35
C ASP A 480 -36.00 -8.22 12.60
N ILE A 481 -35.82 -8.68 13.85
CA ILE A 481 -34.80 -9.70 14.18
C ILE A 481 -35.18 -11.05 13.58
N GLN A 482 -36.48 -11.39 13.55
CA GLN A 482 -36.93 -12.58 12.86
C GLN A 482 -36.76 -12.44 11.35
N GLU A 483 -36.92 -11.26 10.76
CA GLU A 483 -36.60 -11.03 9.34
C GLU A 483 -35.10 -11.13 9.04
N LEU A 484 -34.22 -10.49 9.82
CA LEU A 484 -32.75 -10.66 9.73
C LEU A 484 -32.31 -12.12 9.98
N GLY A 485 -33.01 -12.80 10.89
CA GLY A 485 -32.86 -14.21 11.17
C GLY A 485 -33.29 -15.10 10.00
N LYS A 486 -34.36 -14.72 9.28
CA LYS A 486 -34.87 -15.40 8.08
C LYS A 486 -34.03 -15.12 6.83
N SER A 487 -33.45 -13.92 6.70
CA SER A 487 -32.63 -13.50 5.55
C SER A 487 -31.17 -13.99 5.60
N ALA A 488 -30.68 -14.39 6.78
CA ALA A 488 -29.48 -15.22 6.89
C ALA A 488 -29.82 -16.70 6.59
N MET A 489 -30.18 -16.89 5.33
CA MET A 489 -30.29 -18.10 4.54
C MET A 489 -28.97 -18.90 4.54
N SER A 490 -28.99 -20.23 4.27
CA SER A 490 -27.74 -20.95 3.98
C SER A 490 -27.04 -20.33 2.77
N LEU A 491 -25.72 -20.54 2.57
CA LEU A 491 -25.03 -20.01 1.39
C LEU A 491 -25.74 -20.43 0.10
N GLN A 492 -26.25 -21.66 0.08
CA GLN A 492 -27.06 -22.19 -1.00
C GLN A 492 -28.39 -21.44 -1.16
N ASP A 493 -29.10 -21.16 -0.07
CA ASP A 493 -30.34 -20.38 -0.09
C ASP A 493 -30.10 -18.90 -0.48
N GLN A 494 -28.99 -18.29 -0.08
CA GLN A 494 -28.61 -16.91 -0.44
C GLN A 494 -28.29 -16.81 -1.93
N LEU A 495 -27.58 -17.81 -2.46
CA LEU A 495 -27.33 -17.97 -3.89
C LEU A 495 -28.68 -18.18 -4.61
N GLU A 496 -29.52 -19.12 -4.18
CA GLU A 496 -30.84 -19.39 -4.80
C GLU A 496 -31.77 -18.15 -4.80
N TYR A 497 -31.84 -17.39 -3.70
CA TYR A 497 -32.62 -16.15 -3.60
C TYR A 497 -32.09 -15.07 -4.55
N PHE A 498 -30.78 -14.81 -4.53
CA PHE A 498 -30.13 -13.86 -5.44
C PHE A 498 -30.37 -14.23 -6.91
N PHE A 499 -30.43 -15.52 -7.24
CA PHE A 499 -30.71 -15.99 -8.60
C PHE A 499 -32.20 -16.02 -8.96
N SER A 500 -33.11 -16.06 -7.99
CA SER A 500 -34.57 -16.00 -8.23
C SER A 500 -35.05 -14.62 -8.70
N GLU A 501 -34.30 -13.56 -8.41
CA GLU A 501 -34.60 -12.17 -8.77
C GLU A 501 -33.98 -11.75 -10.13
N LEU A 502 -33.24 -12.62 -10.82
CA LEU A 502 -32.70 -12.32 -12.15
C LEU A 502 -33.74 -12.61 -13.26
N PRO A 503 -33.91 -11.71 -14.26
CA PRO A 503 -34.99 -11.82 -15.26
C PRO A 503 -34.96 -13.08 -16.14
N ASP A 504 -33.84 -13.81 -16.18
CA ASP A 504 -33.65 -15.01 -17.01
C ASP A 504 -32.88 -16.08 -16.23
N ASN A 505 -33.47 -16.62 -15.15
CA ASN A 505 -32.85 -17.70 -14.37
C ASN A 505 -32.90 -19.05 -15.13
N PRO A 506 -31.76 -19.63 -15.57
CA PRO A 506 -31.74 -20.91 -16.28
C PRO A 506 -31.93 -22.13 -15.36
N LEU A 507 -32.09 -21.95 -14.04
CA LEU A 507 -32.28 -23.03 -13.06
C LEU A 507 -33.75 -23.40 -12.82
N SER A 508 -34.70 -22.84 -13.58
CA SER A 508 -36.13 -23.21 -13.48
C SER A 508 -36.51 -24.47 -14.27
N SER A 509 -35.58 -25.40 -14.51
CA SER A 509 -35.83 -26.67 -15.22
C SER A 509 -35.30 -27.89 -14.47
#